data_AF-A0A379PLE6-F1
#
_entry.id   AF-A0A379PLE6-F1
#
_cell.length_a   1.000
_cell.length_b   1.000
_cell.length_c   1.000
_cell.angle_alpha   90.00
_cell.angle_beta   90.00
_cell.angle_gamma   90.00
#
_symmetry.space_group_name_H-M   'P 1'
#
loop_
_entity.id
_entity.type
_entity.pdbx_description
1 polymer ?
#
loop_
_entity_poly.entity_id
_entity_poly.type
_entity_poly.pdbx_seq_one_letter_code
_entity_poly.pdbx_strand_id
1 'polypeptide(L)'
;MQVKITDPGFAGFTGHFGTVWFEDGVSEHISSAEAERLGCIVKCETLEGHNPSATQRMVDIQNQNLDELLAQGKGVVGADRTVEQSPEQIAGGQVEQVNQPVAKTEVTAVNPGSKPTFTREQLEELADKEGIAGLRNIGSQYGVKGRSIVEIIDELVALAGESQE
;
A
#
# COMPACT_ATOMS: atom_id res chain seq x y z
N MET A 1 -1.33 -23.76 9.30
CA MET A 1 -2.65 -23.90 8.64
C MET A 1 -2.45 -24.46 7.25
N GLN A 2 -3.52 -24.80 6.53
CA GLN A 2 -3.46 -25.23 5.13
C GLN A 2 -4.34 -24.30 4.29
N VAL A 3 -4.00 -24.18 3.01
CA VAL A 3 -4.76 -23.40 2.03
C VAL A 3 -5.05 -24.24 0.79
N LYS A 4 -6.15 -23.93 0.12
CA LYS A 4 -6.56 -24.53 -1.15
C LYS A 4 -6.53 -23.48 -2.24
N ILE A 5 -5.89 -23.79 -3.36
CA ILE A 5 -5.95 -22.96 -4.57
C ILE A 5 -7.35 -23.10 -5.18
N THR A 6 -8.03 -21.98 -5.37
CA THR A 6 -9.40 -21.90 -5.92
C THR A 6 -9.44 -21.29 -7.32
N ASP A 7 -8.28 -20.92 -7.86
CA ASP A 7 -8.14 -20.46 -9.24
C ASP A 7 -8.39 -21.62 -10.23
N PRO A 8 -9.35 -21.49 -11.18
CA PRO A 8 -9.61 -22.51 -12.19
C PRO A 8 -8.39 -22.90 -13.03
N GLY A 9 -7.44 -21.96 -13.24
CA GLY A 9 -6.21 -22.23 -13.98
C GLY A 9 -5.27 -23.22 -13.28
N PHE A 10 -5.47 -23.46 -11.99
CA PHE A 10 -4.66 -24.35 -11.15
C PHE A 10 -5.50 -25.50 -10.55
N ALA A 11 -6.64 -25.82 -11.15
CA ALA A 11 -7.48 -26.94 -10.70
C ALA A 11 -6.68 -28.25 -10.69
N GLY A 12 -6.63 -28.92 -9.53
CA GLY A 12 -5.90 -30.17 -9.34
C GLY A 12 -4.36 -30.04 -9.35
N PHE A 13 -3.83 -28.83 -9.20
CA PHE A 13 -2.39 -28.60 -9.21
C PHE A 13 -1.67 -29.41 -8.14
N THR A 14 -0.65 -30.16 -8.55
CA THR A 14 0.22 -30.93 -7.65
C THR A 14 1.68 -30.61 -7.98
N GLY A 15 2.43 -30.12 -7.00
CA GLY A 15 3.81 -29.69 -7.17
C GLY A 15 4.20 -28.53 -6.25
N HIS A 16 5.40 -27.99 -6.47
CA HIS A 16 5.86 -26.81 -5.76
C HIS A 16 5.25 -25.54 -6.33
N PHE A 17 4.66 -24.72 -5.46
CA PHE A 17 4.31 -23.34 -5.74
C PHE A 17 5.20 -22.44 -4.88
N GLY A 18 6.32 -22.00 -5.46
CA GLY A 18 7.40 -21.38 -4.69
C GLY A 18 8.04 -22.40 -3.74
N THR A 19 8.06 -22.10 -2.44
CA THR A 19 8.63 -22.99 -1.41
C THR A 19 7.63 -23.99 -0.84
N VAL A 20 6.35 -23.89 -1.19
CA VAL A 20 5.27 -24.69 -0.60
C VAL A 20 4.88 -25.82 -1.54
N TRP A 21 4.78 -27.04 -1.01
CA TRP A 21 4.24 -28.16 -1.77
C TRP A 21 2.71 -28.19 -1.73
N PHE A 22 2.11 -28.48 -2.89
CA PHE A 22 0.68 -28.68 -3.07
C PHE A 22 0.38 -30.08 -3.59
N GLU A 23 -0.71 -30.66 -3.11
CA GLU A 23 -1.29 -31.92 -3.57
C GLU A 23 -2.78 -31.71 -3.84
N ASP A 24 -3.21 -31.97 -5.08
CA ASP A 24 -4.58 -31.73 -5.56
C ASP A 24 -5.12 -30.32 -5.21
N GLY A 25 -4.26 -29.31 -5.36
CA GLY A 25 -4.56 -27.90 -5.08
C GLY A 25 -4.58 -27.55 -3.60
N VAL A 26 -4.30 -28.47 -2.67
CA VAL A 26 -4.22 -28.23 -1.22
C VAL A 26 -2.77 -28.21 -0.77
N SER A 27 -2.38 -27.20 0.00
CA SER A 27 -1.02 -27.06 0.51
C SER A 27 -0.73 -28.04 1.63
N GLU A 28 0.56 -28.32 1.86
CA GLU A 28 1.03 -28.80 3.16
C GLU A 28 0.75 -27.78 4.29
N HIS A 29 1.09 -28.15 5.53
CA HIS A 29 0.97 -27.23 6.66
C HIS A 29 2.00 -26.10 6.58
N ILE A 30 1.50 -24.86 6.51
CA ILE A 30 2.29 -23.65 6.40
C ILE A 30 1.98 -22.65 7.52
N SER A 31 2.88 -21.69 7.72
CA SER A 31 2.66 -20.57 8.65
C SER A 31 1.61 -19.58 8.13
N SER A 32 1.04 -18.77 9.01
CA SER A 32 0.09 -17.70 8.61
C SER A 32 0.74 -16.68 7.69
N ALA A 33 2.03 -16.38 7.89
CA ALA A 33 2.77 -15.47 7.02
C ALA A 33 2.94 -16.04 5.60
N GLU A 34 3.14 -17.36 5.46
CA GLU A 34 3.19 -18.02 4.15
C GLU A 34 1.81 -18.07 3.48
N ALA A 35 0.76 -18.39 4.24
CA ALA A 35 -0.61 -18.37 3.74
C ALA A 35 -0.99 -16.98 3.24
N GLU A 36 -0.65 -15.92 3.98
CA GLU A 36 -0.87 -14.53 3.58
C GLU A 36 -0.10 -14.18 2.30
N ARG A 37 1.18 -14.58 2.20
CA ARG A 37 1.97 -14.38 0.98
C ARG A 37 1.34 -15.08 -0.22
N LEU A 38 0.91 -16.33 -0.07
CA LEU A 38 0.26 -17.09 -1.14
C LEU A 38 -1.06 -16.45 -1.57
N GLY A 39 -1.90 -16.02 -0.62
CA GLY A 39 -3.17 -15.34 -0.90
C GLY A 39 -3.01 -14.01 -1.64
N CYS A 40 -1.84 -13.38 -1.57
CA CYS A 40 -1.52 -12.18 -2.35
C CYS A 40 -1.08 -12.48 -3.80
N ILE A 41 -0.69 -13.71 -4.11
CA ILE A 41 -0.12 -14.09 -5.43
C ILE A 41 -1.14 -14.85 -6.28
N VAL A 42 -1.85 -15.79 -5.66
CA VAL A 42 -2.81 -16.67 -6.33
C VAL A 42 -4.10 -16.70 -5.53
N LYS A 43 -5.23 -16.87 -6.22
CA LYS A 43 -6.50 -17.05 -5.55
C LYS A 43 -6.48 -18.36 -4.74
N CYS A 44 -6.39 -18.23 -3.44
CA CYS A 44 -6.48 -19.34 -2.50
C CYS A 44 -7.33 -18.97 -1.29
N GLU A 45 -7.84 -20.00 -0.62
CA GLU A 45 -8.66 -19.88 0.57
C GLU A 45 -8.11 -20.84 1.63
N THR A 46 -8.25 -20.49 2.91
CA THR A 46 -8.06 -21.46 3.98
C THR A 46 -9.10 -22.58 3.87
N LEU A 47 -8.92 -23.69 4.58
CA LEU A 47 -9.90 -24.78 4.55
C LEU A 47 -11.28 -24.35 5.08
N GLU A 48 -11.34 -23.26 5.84
CA GLU A 48 -12.56 -22.61 6.33
C GLU A 48 -13.21 -21.67 5.28
N GLY A 49 -12.63 -21.55 4.08
CA GLY A 49 -13.15 -20.72 2.99
C GLY A 49 -12.79 -19.23 3.09
N HIS A 50 -11.81 -18.88 3.93
CA HIS A 50 -11.38 -17.48 4.09
C HIS A 50 -10.19 -17.15 3.19
N ASN A 51 -10.20 -16.00 2.53
CA ASN A 51 -9.04 -15.52 1.78
C ASN A 51 -7.95 -15.02 2.76
N PRO A 52 -6.77 -15.66 2.84
CA PRO A 52 -5.76 -15.33 3.85
C PRO A 52 -4.95 -14.07 3.54
N SER A 53 -5.20 -13.37 2.42
CA SER A 53 -4.42 -12.21 2.00
C SER A 53 -4.52 -11.01 2.95
N ALA A 54 -3.49 -10.19 2.94
CA ALA A 54 -3.46 -8.93 3.68
C ALA A 54 -4.64 -8.01 3.30
N THR A 55 -4.99 -7.99 2.01
CA THR A 55 -6.07 -7.16 1.47
C THR A 55 -7.42 -7.58 2.04
N GLN A 56 -7.70 -8.90 2.10
CA GLN A 56 -8.94 -9.37 2.69
C GLN A 56 -9.04 -8.97 4.16
N ARG A 57 -7.96 -9.15 4.93
CA ARG A 57 -7.89 -8.71 6.33
C ARG A 57 -8.19 -7.21 6.49
N MET A 58 -7.68 -6.35 5.61
CA MET A 58 -7.96 -4.91 5.64
C MET A 58 -9.44 -4.61 5.38
N VAL A 59 -10.04 -5.30 4.41
CA VAL A 59 -11.48 -5.20 4.12
C VAL A 59 -12.31 -5.65 5.30
N ASP A 60 -11.95 -6.77 5.94
CA ASP A 60 -12.67 -7.29 7.09
C ASP A 60 -12.61 -6.32 8.28
N ILE A 61 -11.44 -5.75 8.57
CA ILE A 61 -11.27 -4.74 9.62
C ILE A 61 -12.14 -3.51 9.33
N GLN A 62 -12.22 -3.10 8.06
CA GLN A 62 -13.02 -1.94 7.67
C GLN A 62 -14.52 -2.20 7.72
N ASN A 63 -14.94 -3.44 7.44
CA ASN A 63 -16.33 -3.86 7.47
C ASN A 63 -16.82 -4.25 8.88
N GLN A 64 -15.92 -4.39 9.85
CA GLN A 64 -16.29 -4.58 11.25
C GLN A 64 -16.87 -3.27 11.82
N ASN A 65 -18.05 -3.37 12.43
CA ASN A 65 -18.60 -2.26 13.21
C ASN A 65 -17.62 -1.93 14.34
N LEU A 66 -17.29 -0.65 14.47
CA LEU A 66 -16.35 -0.14 15.48
C LEU A 66 -16.72 -0.62 16.90
N ASP A 67 -18.03 -0.74 17.18
CA ASP A 67 -18.56 -1.23 18.46
C ASP A 67 -18.21 -2.71 18.73
N GLU A 68 -18.20 -3.57 17.70
CA GLU A 68 -17.81 -4.98 17.85
C GLU A 68 -16.30 -5.13 18.05
N LEU A 69 -15.51 -4.29 17.38
CA LEU A 69 -14.05 -4.28 17.50
C LEU A 69 -13.60 -3.89 18.93
N LEU A 70 -14.26 -2.88 19.50
CA LEU A 70 -14.06 -2.43 20.87
C LEU A 70 -14.54 -3.47 21.89
N ALA A 71 -15.67 -4.13 21.63
CA ALA A 71 -16.19 -5.21 22.49
C ALA A 71 -15.28 -6.45 22.51
N GLN A 72 -14.56 -6.74 21.42
CA GLN A 72 -13.62 -7.86 21.34
C GLN A 72 -12.25 -7.58 21.98
N GLY A 73 -12.03 -6.40 22.57
CA GLY A 73 -10.77 -6.07 23.25
C GLY A 73 -9.56 -5.97 22.31
N LYS A 74 -9.76 -6.06 20.99
CA LYS A 74 -8.73 -5.83 19.96
C LYS A 74 -8.67 -4.34 19.62
N GLY A 75 -8.59 -3.51 20.65
CA GLY A 75 -8.20 -2.12 20.46
C GLY A 75 -6.80 -2.10 19.85
N VAL A 76 -6.64 -1.36 18.76
CA VAL A 76 -5.34 -1.09 18.14
C VAL A 76 -4.41 -0.65 19.26
N VAL A 77 -3.41 -1.49 19.58
CA VAL A 77 -2.28 -1.08 20.40
C VAL A 77 -1.58 -0.03 19.56
N GLY A 78 -1.92 1.24 19.81
CA GLY A 78 -1.13 2.35 19.33
C GLY A 78 0.31 2.03 19.72
N ALA A 79 1.18 1.98 18.73
CA ALA A 79 2.60 1.77 18.95
C ALA A 79 3.15 2.98 19.71
N ASP A 80 2.93 3.03 21.02
CA ASP A 80 3.69 3.87 21.92
C ASP A 80 5.05 3.19 22.12
N ARG A 81 5.91 3.36 21.10
CA ARG A 81 7.32 3.01 21.18
C ARG A 81 8.07 4.16 21.80
N THR A 82 7.86 4.43 23.09
CA THR A 82 8.91 5.04 23.92
C THR A 82 10.01 4.00 24.11
N VAL A 83 10.92 3.93 23.14
CA VAL A 83 12.19 3.23 23.31
C VAL A 83 13.08 4.14 24.14
N GLU A 84 13.13 3.92 25.45
CA GLU A 84 14.26 4.42 26.26
C GLU A 84 15.51 3.68 25.81
N GLN A 85 16.31 4.35 24.98
CA GLN A 85 17.65 3.88 24.62
C GLN A 85 18.57 4.01 25.83
N SER A 86 18.84 2.89 26.51
CA SER A 86 20.00 2.76 27.38
C SER A 86 21.21 2.37 26.51
N PRO A 87 22.30 3.17 26.49
CA PRO A 87 23.43 2.95 25.59
C PRO A 87 24.47 2.05 26.25
N GLU A 88 24.66 0.83 25.71
CA GLU A 88 25.82 -0.07 25.88
C GLU A 88 25.35 -1.42 25.32
N GLN A 89 25.86 -2.01 24.23
CA GLN A 89 27.25 -2.37 23.97
C GLN A 89 27.47 -2.53 22.46
N ILE A 90 28.56 -1.93 21.98
CA ILE A 90 29.12 -2.08 20.63
C ILE A 90 30.15 -3.23 20.67
N ALA A 91 29.97 -4.25 19.84
CA ALA A 91 31.02 -5.12 19.27
C ALA A 91 30.33 -6.18 18.38
N GLY A 92 30.61 -6.40 17.11
CA GLY A 92 31.54 -5.83 16.14
C GLY A 92 31.38 -6.69 14.86
N GLY A 93 31.52 -6.10 13.66
CA GLY A 93 31.56 -6.88 12.41
C GLY A 93 31.08 -6.16 11.15
N GLN A 94 31.93 -5.25 10.64
CA GLN A 94 32.09 -4.70 9.28
C GLN A 94 30.97 -4.89 8.24
N VAL A 95 30.21 -3.85 7.86
CA VAL A 95 30.37 -2.99 6.65
C VAL A 95 31.04 -3.61 5.43
N GLU A 96 30.25 -3.83 4.36
CA GLU A 96 30.71 -3.70 2.98
C GLU A 96 29.75 -2.77 2.22
N GLN A 97 30.27 -1.60 1.86
CA GLN A 97 29.61 -0.57 1.07
C GLN A 97 29.71 -0.94 -0.41
N VAL A 98 28.62 -0.82 -1.15
CA VAL A 98 28.68 -0.51 -2.59
C VAL A 98 27.76 0.67 -2.85
N ASN A 99 28.37 1.84 -2.82
CA ASN A 99 27.86 3.08 -3.39
C ASN A 99 28.40 3.18 -4.82
N GLN A 100 27.58 3.52 -5.82
CA GLN A 100 27.95 4.49 -6.84
C GLN A 100 26.70 5.00 -7.62
N PRO A 101 26.78 6.22 -8.20
CA PRO A 101 25.70 7.20 -8.23
C PRO A 101 25.21 7.50 -9.64
N VAL A 102 23.98 8.02 -9.81
CA VAL A 102 23.63 8.76 -11.04
C VAL A 102 22.67 9.93 -10.76
N ALA A 103 23.21 11.11 -11.05
CA ALA A 103 22.61 12.31 -11.60
C ALA A 103 21.44 13.03 -10.88
N LYS A 104 21.82 14.19 -10.34
CA LYS A 104 21.00 15.39 -10.20
C LYS A 104 20.14 15.64 -11.44
N THR A 105 18.84 15.82 -11.25
CA THR A 105 18.07 16.78 -12.05
C THR A 105 17.35 17.68 -11.06
N GLU A 106 17.64 18.97 -11.18
CA GLU A 106 17.12 20.06 -10.35
C GLU A 106 15.60 20.06 -10.40
N VAL A 107 14.96 19.80 -9.26
CA VAL A 107 13.57 20.21 -9.05
C VAL A 107 13.65 21.55 -8.35
N THR A 108 13.45 22.59 -9.15
CA THR A 108 13.37 23.98 -8.74
C THR A 108 12.36 24.10 -7.60
N ALA A 109 12.85 24.55 -6.44
CA ALA A 109 12.01 24.94 -5.31
C ALA A 109 11.03 26.03 -5.76
N VAL A 110 9.74 25.72 -5.75
CA VAL A 110 8.68 26.73 -5.84
C VAL A 110 8.15 26.98 -4.43
N ASN A 111 8.23 28.25 -4.04
CA ASN A 111 7.82 28.79 -2.75
C ASN A 111 6.36 28.41 -2.37
N PRO A 112 6.08 28.10 -1.10
CA PRO A 112 4.71 28.01 -0.61
C PRO A 112 4.14 29.43 -0.50
N GLY A 113 3.34 29.86 -1.47
CA GLY A 113 2.68 31.17 -1.40
C GLY A 113 2.20 31.79 -2.72
N SER A 114 2.48 31.19 -3.88
CA SER A 114 1.92 31.65 -5.16
C SER A 114 0.71 30.79 -5.54
N LYS A 115 -0.39 31.44 -5.93
CA LYS A 115 -1.61 30.81 -6.43
C LYS A 115 -1.27 29.81 -7.55
N PRO A 116 -1.86 28.59 -7.55
CA PRO A 116 -1.62 27.62 -8.60
C PRO A 116 -2.21 28.11 -9.92
N THR A 117 -1.37 28.32 -10.94
CA THR A 117 -1.82 28.60 -12.31
C THR A 117 -1.77 27.31 -13.12
N PHE A 118 -2.56 26.31 -12.74
CA PHE A 118 -2.69 25.09 -13.54
C PHE A 118 -3.93 25.22 -14.44
N THR A 119 -3.75 25.03 -15.74
CA THR A 119 -4.89 24.86 -16.65
C THR A 119 -5.35 23.41 -16.64
N ARG A 120 -6.62 23.16 -16.99
CA ARG A 120 -7.18 21.80 -16.98
C ARG A 120 -6.35 20.87 -17.88
N GLU A 121 -5.95 21.37 -19.04
CA GLU A 121 -5.19 20.62 -20.05
C GLU A 121 -3.81 20.18 -19.52
N GLN A 122 -3.16 21.01 -18.70
CA GLN A 122 -1.87 20.67 -18.09
C GLN A 122 -1.99 19.56 -17.05
N LEU A 123 -3.08 19.55 -16.28
CA LEU A 123 -3.35 18.51 -15.29
C LEU A 123 -3.79 17.20 -15.96
N GLU A 124 -4.51 17.28 -17.08
CA GLU A 124 -4.86 16.12 -17.90
C GLU A 124 -3.61 15.50 -18.55
N GLU A 125 -2.70 16.30 -19.13
CA GLU A 125 -1.44 15.79 -19.69
C GLU A 125 -0.54 15.17 -18.61
N LEU A 126 -0.53 15.73 -17.39
CA LEU A 126 0.17 15.15 -16.26
C LEU A 126 -0.48 13.83 -15.81
N ALA A 127 -1.81 13.75 -15.82
CA ALA A 127 -2.53 12.53 -15.51
C ALA A 127 -2.26 11.42 -16.54
N ASP A 128 -2.12 11.77 -17.83
CA ASP A 128 -1.78 10.80 -18.87
C ASP A 128 -0.36 10.24 -18.71
N LYS A 129 0.59 11.07 -18.25
CA LYS A 129 2.01 10.69 -18.07
C LYS A 129 2.30 9.99 -16.74
N GLU A 130 1.80 10.54 -15.64
CA GLU A 130 2.14 10.11 -14.27
C GLU A 130 0.96 9.46 -13.53
N GLY A 131 -0.22 9.47 -14.15
CA GLY A 131 -1.43 8.93 -13.54
C GLY A 131 -1.89 9.74 -12.33
N ILE A 132 -2.68 9.08 -11.49
CA ILE A 132 -3.21 9.65 -10.24
C ILE A 132 -2.10 9.99 -9.23
N ALA A 133 -0.90 9.39 -9.34
CA ALA A 133 0.22 9.65 -8.43
C ALA A 133 0.78 11.07 -8.61
N GLY A 134 1.00 11.50 -9.85
CA GLY A 134 1.48 12.86 -10.17
C GLY A 134 0.50 13.94 -9.69
N LEU A 135 -0.79 13.73 -9.95
CA LEU A 135 -1.84 14.63 -9.48
C LEU A 135 -1.95 14.70 -7.95
N ARG A 136 -1.75 13.57 -7.24
CA ARG A 136 -1.73 13.57 -5.77
C ARG A 136 -0.53 14.32 -5.19
N ASN A 137 0.62 14.29 -5.86
CA ASN A 137 1.81 15.04 -5.43
C ASN A 137 1.56 16.56 -5.50
N ILE A 138 0.92 17.02 -6.57
CA ILE A 138 0.51 18.42 -6.69
C ILE A 138 -0.61 18.73 -5.71
N GLY A 139 -1.67 17.92 -5.69
CA GLY A 139 -2.83 18.10 -4.82
C GLY A 139 -2.47 18.21 -3.34
N SER A 140 -1.50 17.40 -2.88
CA SER A 140 -1.03 17.44 -1.48
C SER A 140 -0.40 18.78 -1.08
N GLN A 141 0.19 19.51 -2.03
CA GLN A 141 0.75 20.84 -1.76
C GLN A 141 -0.34 21.90 -1.52
N TYR A 142 -1.53 21.67 -2.09
CA TYR A 142 -2.69 22.57 -2.00
C TYR A 142 -3.83 22.01 -1.14
N GLY A 143 -3.64 20.86 -0.48
CA GLY A 143 -4.64 20.23 0.39
C GLY A 143 -5.76 19.48 -0.33
N VAL A 144 -5.66 19.29 -1.64
CA VAL A 144 -6.62 18.56 -2.49
C VAL A 144 -6.51 17.05 -2.26
N LYS A 145 -7.64 16.37 -2.04
CA LYS A 145 -7.70 14.94 -1.71
C LYS A 145 -8.87 14.23 -2.43
N GLY A 146 -8.76 14.09 -3.74
CA GLY A 146 -9.71 13.32 -4.55
C GLY A 146 -9.43 11.82 -4.62
N ARG A 147 -10.47 11.04 -4.89
CA ARG A 147 -10.39 9.58 -5.12
C ARG A 147 -10.15 9.23 -6.58
N SER A 148 -10.53 10.13 -7.50
CA SER A 148 -10.35 9.98 -8.94
C SER A 148 -9.49 11.10 -9.54
N ILE A 149 -8.92 10.84 -10.72
CA ILE A 149 -8.18 11.84 -11.51
C ILE A 149 -9.04 13.08 -11.76
N VAL A 150 -10.30 12.87 -12.17
CA VAL A 150 -11.25 13.95 -12.48
C VAL A 150 -11.52 14.82 -11.25
N GLU A 151 -11.78 14.20 -10.08
CA GLU A 151 -11.99 14.95 -8.82
C GLU A 151 -10.79 15.83 -8.45
N ILE A 152 -9.56 15.30 -8.56
CA ILE A 152 -8.35 16.06 -8.22
C ILE A 152 -8.14 17.22 -9.21
N ILE A 153 -8.41 17.02 -10.49
CA ILE A 153 -8.31 18.06 -11.52
C ILE A 153 -9.34 19.16 -11.26
N ASP A 154 -10.59 18.80 -11.01
CA ASP A 154 -11.66 19.78 -10.77
C ASP A 154 -11.39 20.61 -9.50
N GLU A 155 -10.90 19.99 -8.41
CA GLU A 155 -10.51 20.71 -7.18
C GLU A 155 -9.31 21.64 -7.40
N LEU A 156 -8.29 21.20 -8.15
CA LEU A 156 -7.13 22.03 -8.47
C LEU A 156 -7.48 23.20 -9.39
N VAL A 157 -8.37 22.99 -10.37
CA VAL A 157 -8.86 24.05 -11.26
C VAL A 157 -9.77 25.01 -10.51
N ALA A 158 -10.61 24.53 -9.59
CA ALA A 158 -11.42 25.39 -8.72
C ALA A 158 -10.54 26.31 -7.87
N LEU A 159 -9.48 25.77 -7.24
CA LEU A 159 -8.51 26.54 -6.48
C LEU A 159 -7.74 27.57 -7.34
N ALA A 160 -7.48 27.24 -8.61
CA ALA A 160 -6.88 28.18 -9.57
C ALA A 160 -7.88 29.28 -10.02
N GLY A 161 -9.17 28.97 -10.06
CA GLY A 161 -10.26 29.85 -10.51
C GLY A 161 -10.84 30.79 -9.45
N GLU A 162 -10.83 30.41 -8.16
CA GLU A 162 -11.38 31.19 -7.02
C GLU A 162 -10.55 32.44 -6.65
N SER A 163 -9.78 32.99 -7.60
CA SER A 163 -8.86 34.10 -7.39
C SER A 163 -9.19 35.37 -8.17
N GLN A 164 -10.42 35.49 -8.69
CA GLN A 164 -10.95 36.77 -9.16
C GLN A 164 -12.20 37.18 -8.38
N GLU A 165 -11.99 37.78 -7.21
CA GLU A 165 -12.82 38.87 -6.70
C GLU A 165 -11.95 39.85 -5.91
#